data_AF-A0AAJ3YY17-F1
#
_entry.id   AF-A0AAJ3YY17-F1
#
_cell.length_a   1.000
_cell.length_b   1.000
_cell.length_c   1.000
_cell.angle_alpha   90.00
_cell.angle_beta   90.00
_cell.angle_gamma   90.00
#
_symmetry.space_group_name_H-M   'P 1'
#
loop_
_entity.id
_entity.type
_entity.pdbx_description
1 polymer ?
#
loop_
_entity_poly.entity_id
_entity_poly.type
_entity_poly.pdbx_seq_one_letter_code
_entity_poly.pdbx_strand_id
1 'polypeptide(L)'
;MAFFCPKRAGQGMKMFSSSFLCENDLFIEIILMIGIIFLKNHSKGGEQMEPSVSIIIPVYNAEKYVSACLDSVLAQTLPHFEAIVVDDGSRDSSREIIKQYAARDDRIVPVFQDNAGPSTARNCALKMAKGEFVAFLDSDDWVEPDAYKEMYNAAIDNNADIVFTSLMWERWSGREAYPALFCPTKPAADERND
;
A
#
# COMPACT_ATOMS: atom_id res chain seq x y z
N MET A 1 -11.64 3.69 -11.72
CA MET A 1 -12.73 2.70 -11.88
C MET A 1 -12.45 1.58 -10.91
N ALA A 2 -13.12 1.56 -9.75
CA ALA A 2 -12.99 0.46 -8.79
C ALA A 2 -13.70 -0.76 -9.37
N PHE A 3 -12.99 -1.88 -9.52
CA PHE A 3 -13.66 -3.12 -9.90
C PHE A 3 -14.06 -3.84 -8.61
N PHE A 4 -15.34 -4.17 -8.54
CA PHE A 4 -15.93 -4.83 -7.39
C PHE A 4 -15.95 -6.34 -7.63
N CYS A 5 -15.53 -7.12 -6.63
CA CYS A 5 -15.81 -8.55 -6.59
C CYS A 5 -17.01 -8.79 -5.64
N PRO A 6 -18.25 -8.80 -6.14
CA PRO A 6 -19.40 -9.07 -5.29
C PRO A 6 -19.44 -10.55 -4.88
N LYS A 7 -19.63 -10.82 -3.58
CA LYS A 7 -19.99 -12.15 -3.09
C LYS A 7 -21.32 -12.59 -3.71
N ARG A 8 -21.31 -13.64 -4.55
CA ARG A 8 -22.54 -14.38 -4.92
C ARG A 8 -22.57 -15.74 -4.23
N ALA A 9 -23.64 -15.96 -3.46
CA ALA A 9 -23.99 -17.24 -2.91
C ALA A 9 -24.36 -18.23 -4.04
N GLY A 10 -23.74 -19.41 -4.01
CA GLY A 10 -24.24 -20.62 -4.66
C GLY A 10 -24.30 -20.61 -6.19
N GLN A 11 -23.15 -20.57 -6.86
CA GLN A 11 -22.92 -21.28 -8.14
C GLN A 11 -21.42 -21.28 -8.46
N GLY A 12 -20.85 -22.48 -8.58
CA GLY A 12 -19.41 -22.68 -8.76
C GLY A 12 -18.91 -22.16 -10.09
N MET A 13 -17.97 -21.22 -10.04
CA MET A 13 -17.13 -20.87 -11.18
C MET A 13 -15.88 -21.75 -11.10
N LYS A 14 -15.68 -22.61 -12.11
CA LYS A 14 -14.43 -23.34 -12.34
C LYS A 14 -13.34 -22.33 -12.71
N MET A 15 -12.74 -21.73 -11.69
CA MET A 15 -11.34 -21.34 -11.75
C MET A 15 -10.52 -22.62 -11.66
N PHE A 16 -9.44 -22.74 -12.43
CA PHE A 16 -8.51 -23.87 -12.36
C PHE A 16 -8.22 -24.18 -10.88
N SER A 17 -8.54 -25.41 -10.47
CA SER A 17 -8.26 -25.90 -9.13
C SER A 17 -6.75 -26.03 -8.96
N SER A 18 -6.14 -25.00 -8.42
CA SER A 18 -5.08 -25.20 -7.44
C SER A 18 -5.58 -24.52 -6.17
N SER A 19 -6.19 -25.33 -5.30
CA SER A 19 -6.37 -25.01 -3.90
C SER A 19 -4.99 -24.69 -3.32
N PHE A 20 -4.55 -23.43 -3.38
CA PHE A 20 -3.46 -23.00 -2.53
C PHE A 20 -4.09 -22.64 -1.19
N LEU A 21 -4.07 -23.65 -0.32
CA LEU A 21 -4.18 -23.45 1.11
C LEU A 21 -3.24 -22.31 1.50
N CYS A 22 -3.74 -21.50 2.42
CA CYS A 22 -3.01 -20.52 3.20
C CYS A 22 -1.65 -21.10 3.65
N GLU A 23 -0.60 -20.76 2.92
CA GLU A 23 0.78 -20.79 3.39
C GLU A 23 1.30 -19.36 3.23
N ASN A 24 1.68 -18.78 4.36
CA ASN A 24 1.69 -17.34 4.67
C ASN A 24 2.67 -16.45 3.87
N ASP A 25 3.22 -16.91 2.76
CA ASP A 25 4.25 -16.17 2.02
C ASP A 25 3.91 -15.89 0.54
N LEU A 26 3.00 -16.65 -0.10
CA LEU A 26 2.77 -16.50 -1.55
C LEU A 26 1.75 -15.43 -1.93
N PHE A 27 0.84 -15.05 -1.03
CA PHE A 27 -0.23 -14.09 -1.32
C PHE A 27 0.28 -12.64 -1.39
N ILE A 28 1.43 -12.35 -0.76
CA ILE A 28 2.02 -11.00 -0.71
C ILE A 28 2.83 -10.70 -1.97
N GLU A 29 3.44 -11.70 -2.61
CA GLU A 29 4.20 -11.47 -3.84
C GLU A 29 3.30 -11.20 -5.06
N ILE A 30 2.06 -11.70 -5.07
CA ILE A 30 1.11 -11.46 -6.17
C ILE A 30 0.46 -10.06 -6.07
N ILE A 31 0.40 -9.48 -4.88
CA ILE A 31 -0.19 -8.15 -4.62
C ILE A 31 0.69 -7.01 -5.18
N LEU A 32 1.98 -7.28 -5.44
CA LEU A 32 2.96 -6.31 -5.94
C LEU A 32 2.74 -5.81 -7.39
N MET A 33 1.77 -6.34 -8.14
CA MET A 33 1.53 -5.93 -9.53
C MET A 33 0.27 -5.09 -9.74
N ILE A 34 -0.57 -4.86 -8.71
CA ILE A 34 -1.91 -4.28 -8.92
C ILE A 34 -2.31 -3.36 -7.74
N GLY A 35 -1.86 -2.10 -7.79
CA GLY A 35 -2.52 -0.99 -7.07
C GLY A 35 -2.53 -1.02 -5.54
N ILE A 36 -3.14 0.00 -4.95
CA ILE A 36 -3.50 0.02 -3.53
C ILE A 36 -4.62 -1.00 -3.34
N ILE A 37 -4.39 -2.00 -2.49
CA ILE A 37 -5.38 -3.02 -2.14
C ILE A 37 -5.85 -2.79 -0.71
N PHE A 38 -7.16 -2.67 -0.51
CA PHE A 38 -7.76 -2.78 0.82
C PHE A 38 -8.11 -4.24 1.08
N LEU A 39 -7.57 -4.83 2.15
CA LEU A 39 -7.95 -6.17 2.62
C LEU A 39 -8.71 -6.05 3.93
N LYS A 40 -9.91 -6.62 4.00
CA LYS A 40 -10.67 -6.70 5.25
C LYS A 40 -9.95 -7.56 6.28
N ASN A 41 -9.68 -7.00 7.45
CA ASN A 41 -9.05 -7.67 8.56
C ASN A 41 -10.09 -8.48 9.35
N HIS A 42 -10.28 -9.75 8.98
CA HIS A 42 -11.23 -10.65 9.64
C HIS A 42 -10.88 -11.00 11.11
N SER A 43 -9.69 -10.61 11.59
CA SER A 43 -9.22 -10.93 12.94
C SER A 43 -9.77 -9.99 14.02
N LYS A 44 -10.53 -8.95 13.66
CA LYS A 44 -10.96 -7.89 14.59
C LYS A 44 -12.46 -7.58 14.49
N GLY A 45 -13.14 -7.54 15.64
CA GLY A 45 -14.50 -7.04 15.77
C GLY A 45 -14.47 -5.54 16.09
N GLY A 46 -15.37 -4.76 15.47
CA GLY A 46 -15.37 -3.30 15.54
C GLY A 46 -15.57 -2.75 16.95
N GLU A 47 -14.49 -2.29 17.57
CA GLU A 47 -14.55 -1.36 18.70
C GLU A 47 -14.26 0.06 18.22
N GLN A 48 -14.92 1.03 18.87
CA GLN A 48 -15.13 2.41 18.41
C GLN A 48 -13.88 3.32 18.41
N MET A 49 -12.69 2.73 18.59
CA MET A 49 -11.39 3.42 18.73
C MET A 49 -10.29 2.85 17.82
N GLU A 50 -10.58 1.80 17.05
CA GLU A 50 -9.61 1.19 16.14
C GLU A 50 -9.55 1.98 14.80
N PRO A 51 -8.37 2.08 14.16
CA PRO A 51 -8.26 2.78 12.89
C PRO A 51 -9.14 2.13 11.82
N SER A 52 -9.70 2.93 10.91
CA SER A 52 -10.45 2.37 9.78
C SER A 52 -9.53 1.65 8.81
N VAL A 53 -8.29 2.16 8.64
CA VAL A 53 -7.29 1.63 7.72
C VAL A 53 -5.90 1.63 8.36
N SER A 54 -5.18 0.52 8.25
CA SER A 54 -3.73 0.45 8.48
C SER A 54 -3.00 0.51 7.14
N ILE A 55 -2.21 1.55 6.92
CA ILE A 55 -1.42 1.74 5.71
C ILE A 55 -0.01 1.20 5.98
N ILE A 56 0.42 0.20 5.23
CA ILE A 56 1.70 -0.47 5.36
C ILE A 56 2.66 0.09 4.32
N ILE A 57 3.77 0.67 4.78
CA ILE A 57 4.77 1.34 3.94
C ILE A 57 6.13 0.71 4.20
N PRO A 58 6.57 -0.27 3.38
CA PRO A 58 7.94 -0.77 3.45
C PRO A 58 8.91 0.27 2.88
N VAL A 59 10.02 0.51 3.56
CA VAL A 59 11.04 1.49 3.19
C VAL A 59 12.41 0.82 3.19
N TYR A 60 13.13 0.97 2.07
CA TYR A 60 14.55 0.61 1.99
C TYR A 60 15.27 1.56 1.03
N ASN A 61 16.18 2.39 1.56
CA ASN A 61 16.95 3.38 0.81
C ASN A 61 16.09 4.33 -0.06
N ALA A 62 15.06 4.93 0.51
CA ALA A 62 14.10 5.80 -0.17
C ALA A 62 14.19 7.28 0.26
N GLU A 63 15.36 7.78 0.68
CA GLU A 63 15.51 9.13 1.25
C GLU A 63 14.99 10.26 0.34
N LYS A 64 14.96 10.01 -0.98
CA LYS A 64 14.50 10.96 -1.98
C LYS A 64 12.98 11.07 -2.08
N TYR A 65 12.26 10.01 -1.70
CA TYR A 65 10.83 9.85 -2.01
C TYR A 65 9.96 9.73 -0.75
N VAL A 66 10.50 9.14 0.32
CA VAL A 66 9.74 8.79 1.52
C VAL A 66 9.03 10.00 2.15
N SER A 67 9.61 11.20 2.11
CA SER A 67 8.94 12.41 2.59
C SER A 67 7.66 12.71 1.82
N ALA A 68 7.68 12.65 0.49
CA ALA A 68 6.51 12.91 -0.35
C ALA A 68 5.42 11.84 -0.15
N CYS A 69 5.84 10.57 -0.01
CA CYS A 69 4.96 9.47 0.34
C CYS A 69 4.22 9.75 1.66
N LEU A 70 4.97 10.07 2.73
CA LEU A 70 4.41 10.34 4.05
C LEU A 70 3.56 11.61 4.10
N ASP A 71 3.96 12.67 3.40
CA ASP A 71 3.15 13.89 3.26
C ASP A 71 1.78 13.58 2.63
N SER A 72 1.75 12.75 1.59
CA SER A 72 0.50 12.35 0.92
C SER A 72 -0.43 11.51 1.81
N VAL A 73 0.15 10.67 2.67
CA VAL A 73 -0.58 9.88 3.66
C VAL A 73 -1.14 10.77 4.76
N LEU A 74 -0.37 11.73 5.25
CA LEU A 74 -0.82 12.65 6.29
C LEU A 74 -1.88 13.64 5.80
N ALA A 75 -1.90 13.93 4.49
CA ALA A 75 -2.91 14.77 3.83
C ALA A 75 -4.25 14.07 3.62
N GLN A 76 -4.39 12.79 4.00
CA GLN A 76 -5.63 12.04 3.79
C GLN A 76 -6.81 12.61 4.57
N THR A 77 -7.97 12.69 3.92
CA THR A 77 -9.21 13.18 4.52
C THR A 77 -9.95 12.12 5.34
N LEU A 78 -9.50 10.87 5.30
CA LEU A 78 -9.96 9.81 6.18
C LEU A 78 -9.52 10.13 7.63
N PRO A 79 -10.45 10.26 8.60
CA PRO A 79 -10.13 10.79 9.92
C PRO A 79 -9.34 9.83 10.81
N HIS A 80 -9.54 8.51 10.64
CA HIS A 80 -8.96 7.49 11.53
C HIS A 80 -8.19 6.46 10.71
N PHE A 81 -6.86 6.61 10.69
CA PHE A 81 -5.94 5.64 10.12
C PHE A 81 -4.65 5.59 10.94
N GLU A 82 -3.88 4.53 10.73
CA GLU A 82 -2.48 4.46 11.14
C GLU A 82 -1.62 4.13 9.91
N ALA A 83 -0.39 4.64 9.88
CA ALA A 83 0.59 4.32 8.86
C ALA A 83 1.78 3.62 9.50
N ILE A 84 1.91 2.32 9.25
CA ILE A 84 3.00 1.49 9.76
C ILE A 84 4.15 1.54 8.75
N VAL A 85 5.20 2.28 9.10
CA VAL A 85 6.34 2.55 8.23
C VAL A 85 7.50 1.67 8.65
N VAL A 86 7.82 0.66 7.85
CA VAL A 86 8.84 -0.34 8.17
C VAL A 86 10.12 -0.02 7.42
N ASP A 87 11.12 0.50 8.11
CA ASP A 87 12.47 0.64 7.58
C ASP A 87 13.21 -0.69 7.67
N ASP A 88 13.44 -1.30 6.50
CA ASP A 88 14.08 -2.61 6.31
C ASP A 88 15.61 -2.48 6.23
N GLY A 89 16.20 -1.81 7.21
CA GLY A 89 17.65 -1.65 7.33
C GLY A 89 18.27 -0.71 6.30
N SER A 90 17.63 0.45 6.04
CA SER A 90 18.20 1.48 5.15
C SER A 90 19.57 1.96 5.62
N ARG A 91 20.40 2.36 4.65
CA ARG A 91 21.76 2.89 4.84
C ARG A 91 21.88 4.36 4.46
N ASP A 92 20.79 4.95 3.99
CA ASP A 92 20.66 6.36 3.65
C ASP A 92 19.88 7.11 4.76
N SER A 93 19.40 8.31 4.46
CA SER A 93 18.70 9.15 5.45
C SER A 93 17.25 8.74 5.74
N SER A 94 16.74 7.65 5.13
CA SER A 94 15.33 7.24 5.23
C SER A 94 14.89 7.03 6.68
N ARG A 95 15.71 6.35 7.48
CA ARG A 95 15.44 6.06 8.90
C ARG A 95 15.26 7.34 9.70
N GLU A 96 16.12 8.32 9.49
CA GLU A 96 16.06 9.62 10.17
C GLU A 96 14.83 10.42 9.74
N ILE A 97 14.47 10.39 8.46
CA ILE A 97 13.25 11.02 7.96
C ILE A 97 12.02 10.40 8.66
N ILE A 98 11.90 9.06 8.68
CA ILE A 98 10.78 8.37 9.33
C ILE A 98 10.64 8.77 10.80
N LYS A 99 11.75 8.83 11.55
CA LYS A 99 11.75 9.28 12.95
C LYS A 99 11.21 10.71 13.10
N GLN A 100 11.54 11.61 12.18
CA GLN A 100 11.06 13.00 12.22
C GLN A 100 9.55 13.07 12.00
N TYR A 101 9.00 12.27 11.08
CA TYR A 101 7.56 12.21 10.84
C TYR A 101 6.82 11.59 12.04
N ALA A 102 7.32 10.48 12.59
CA ALA A 102 6.75 9.85 13.78
C ALA A 102 6.78 10.75 15.03
N ALA A 103 7.77 11.64 15.14
CA ALA A 103 7.83 12.61 16.23
C ALA A 103 6.82 13.77 16.08
N ARG A 104 6.24 13.97 14.89
CA ARG A 104 5.33 15.08 14.57
C ARG A 104 3.86 14.65 14.52
N ASP A 105 3.59 13.39 14.19
CA ASP A 105 2.24 12.87 14.03
C ASP A 105 2.15 11.42 14.53
N ASP A 106 1.32 11.20 15.56
CA ASP A 106 1.15 9.90 16.22
C ASP A 106 0.50 8.84 15.31
N ARG A 107 -0.06 9.23 14.17
CA ARG A 107 -0.57 8.29 13.16
C ARG A 107 0.56 7.54 12.45
N ILE A 108 1.78 8.05 12.47
CA ILE A 108 2.96 7.38 11.90
C ILE A 108 3.58 6.46 12.93
N VAL A 109 3.52 5.15 12.68
CA VAL A 109 4.05 4.09 13.54
C VAL A 109 5.35 3.55 12.93
N PRO A 110 6.53 3.99 13.41
CA PRO A 110 7.79 3.56 12.85
C PRO A 110 8.19 2.17 13.35
N VAL A 111 8.68 1.32 12.45
CA VAL A 111 9.26 0.01 12.75
C VAL A 111 10.63 -0.06 12.10
N PHE A 112 11.65 -0.46 12.86
CA PHE A 112 13.02 -0.58 12.39
C PHE A 112 13.46 -2.04 12.51
N GLN A 113 13.89 -2.63 11.41
CA GLN A 113 14.45 -3.97 11.37
C GLN A 113 15.77 -4.00 10.59
N ASP A 114 16.48 -5.12 10.70
CA ASP A 114 17.58 -5.42 9.79
C ASP A 114 17.01 -5.86 8.44
N ASN A 115 17.74 -5.58 7.35
CA ASN A 115 17.28 -5.89 5.99
C ASN A 115 16.95 -7.38 5.83
N ALA A 116 15.69 -7.67 5.57
CA ALA A 116 15.14 -9.02 5.36
C ALA A 116 14.22 -9.09 4.13
N GLY A 117 14.20 -8.04 3.31
CA GLY A 117 13.41 -7.92 2.10
C GLY A 117 12.00 -7.36 2.32
N PRO A 118 11.38 -6.82 1.25
CA PRO A 118 10.11 -6.10 1.33
C PRO A 118 8.93 -6.98 1.75
N SER A 119 8.94 -8.28 1.41
CA SER A 119 7.93 -9.23 1.87
C SER A 119 7.97 -9.40 3.38
N THR A 120 9.17 -9.51 3.97
CA THR A 120 9.35 -9.61 5.43
C THR A 120 8.91 -8.33 6.13
N ALA A 121 9.26 -7.17 5.57
CA ALA A 121 8.82 -5.88 6.09
C ALA A 121 7.28 -5.75 6.13
N ARG A 122 6.59 -6.10 5.03
CA ARG A 122 5.13 -6.12 4.97
C ARG A 122 4.52 -7.12 5.96
N ASN A 123 5.10 -8.31 6.06
CA ASN A 123 4.68 -9.33 7.03
C ASN A 123 4.82 -8.87 8.48
N CYS A 124 5.86 -8.10 8.79
CA CYS A 124 6.03 -7.51 10.12
C CYS A 124 4.90 -6.50 10.41
N ALA A 125 4.64 -5.58 9.47
CA ALA A 125 3.59 -4.59 9.63
C ALA A 125 2.18 -5.20 9.72
N LEU A 126 1.89 -6.24 8.92
CA LEU A 126 0.60 -6.93 8.94
C LEU A 126 0.24 -7.49 10.31
N LYS A 127 1.22 -7.97 11.07
CA LYS A 127 1.00 -8.50 12.43
C LYS A 127 0.66 -7.39 13.45
N MET A 128 1.05 -6.16 13.15
CA MET A 128 0.85 -4.98 14.00
C MET A 128 -0.38 -4.17 13.61
N ALA A 129 -0.86 -4.34 12.37
CA ALA A 129 -2.02 -3.63 11.82
C ALA A 129 -3.29 -3.85 12.66
N LYS A 130 -3.89 -2.74 13.07
CA LYS A 130 -5.11 -2.68 13.88
C LYS A 130 -6.34 -2.30 13.08
N GLY A 131 -6.14 -1.85 11.84
CA GLY A 131 -7.18 -1.34 10.97
C GLY A 131 -8.21 -2.39 10.58
N GLU A 132 -9.46 -1.96 10.40
CA GLU A 132 -10.49 -2.81 9.77
C GLU A 132 -10.06 -3.22 8.35
N PHE A 133 -9.41 -2.32 7.63
CA PHE A 133 -8.78 -2.59 6.34
C PHE A 133 -7.27 -2.38 6.41
N VAL A 134 -6.54 -3.13 5.59
CA VAL A 134 -5.10 -2.91 5.38
C VAL A 134 -4.87 -2.40 3.96
N ALA A 135 -4.08 -1.35 3.82
CA ALA A 135 -3.55 -0.84 2.55
C ALA A 135 -2.04 -1.06 2.46
N PHE A 136 -1.54 -1.27 1.25
CA PHE A 136 -0.12 -1.23 0.95
C PHE A 136 0.19 -0.03 0.08
N LEU A 137 1.25 0.71 0.43
CA LEU A 137 1.76 1.84 -0.33
C LEU A 137 3.29 1.75 -0.36
N ASP A 138 3.88 1.78 -1.55
CA ASP A 138 5.33 1.76 -1.68
C ASP A 138 5.93 3.14 -1.40
N SER A 139 7.15 3.16 -0.85
CA SER A 139 7.79 4.39 -0.34
C SER A 139 8.19 5.41 -1.41
N ASP A 140 8.15 5.01 -2.68
CA ASP A 140 8.39 5.83 -3.86
C ASP A 140 7.11 6.30 -4.58
N ASP A 141 5.94 5.94 -4.04
CA ASP A 141 4.63 6.36 -4.51
C ASP A 141 3.96 7.38 -3.55
N TRP A 142 2.90 8.02 -4.02
CA TRP A 142 2.03 8.89 -3.22
C TRP A 142 0.55 8.65 -3.56
N VAL A 143 -0.33 9.18 -2.70
CA VAL A 143 -1.78 8.98 -2.81
C VAL A 143 -2.55 10.29 -2.78
N GLU A 144 -3.62 10.37 -3.58
CA GLU A 144 -4.52 11.52 -3.60
C GLU A 144 -5.24 11.70 -2.25
N PRO A 145 -5.51 12.93 -1.75
CA PRO A 145 -6.02 13.18 -0.40
C PRO A 145 -7.31 12.44 -0.02
N ASP A 146 -8.18 12.12 -0.99
CA ASP A 146 -9.45 11.44 -0.74
C ASP A 146 -9.39 9.92 -1.00
N ALA A 147 -8.24 9.39 -1.47
CA ALA A 147 -8.12 8.02 -1.97
C ALA A 147 -8.58 6.97 -0.94
N TYR A 148 -8.06 7.01 0.29
CA TYR A 148 -8.42 5.99 1.29
C TYR A 148 -9.84 6.15 1.82
N LYS A 149 -10.38 7.38 1.84
CA LYS A 149 -11.77 7.63 2.21
C LYS A 149 -12.73 7.07 1.18
N GLU A 150 -12.46 7.31 -0.11
CA GLU A 150 -13.26 6.74 -1.20
C GLU A 150 -13.20 5.22 -1.22
N MET A 151 -12.00 4.65 -1.06
CA MET A 151 -11.82 3.19 -0.99
C MET A 151 -12.55 2.57 0.20
N TYR A 152 -12.45 3.19 1.38
CA TYR A 152 -13.14 2.74 2.57
C TYR A 152 -14.67 2.77 2.39
N ASN A 153 -15.22 3.90 1.91
CA ASN A 153 -16.66 4.00 1.65
C ASN A 153 -17.12 2.98 0.62
N ALA A 154 -16.36 2.79 -0.47
CA ALA A 154 -16.67 1.78 -1.48
C ALA A 154 -16.68 0.37 -0.88
N ALA A 155 -15.77 0.05 0.05
CA ALA A 155 -15.74 -1.23 0.74
C ALA A 155 -16.98 -1.43 1.62
N ILE A 156 -17.36 -0.42 2.41
CA ILE A 156 -18.53 -0.47 3.31
C ILE A 156 -19.83 -0.55 2.51
N ASP A 157 -20.03 0.36 1.54
CA ASP A 157 -21.26 0.47 0.75
C ASP A 157 -21.57 -0.81 -0.04
N ASN A 158 -20.52 -1.53 -0.46
CA ASN A 158 -20.65 -2.76 -1.24
C ASN A 158 -20.45 -4.03 -0.42
N ASN A 159 -20.22 -3.91 0.90
CA ASN A 159 -19.83 -5.01 1.77
C ASN A 159 -18.71 -5.88 1.15
N ALA A 160 -17.70 -5.20 0.60
CA ALA A 160 -16.61 -5.83 -0.12
C ALA A 160 -15.49 -6.25 0.84
N ASP A 161 -14.86 -7.40 0.56
CA ASP A 161 -13.68 -7.84 1.30
C ASP A 161 -12.39 -7.23 0.72
N ILE A 162 -12.42 -6.85 -0.57
CA ILE A 162 -11.28 -6.29 -1.30
C ILE A 162 -11.73 -5.12 -2.18
N VAL A 163 -10.97 -4.01 -2.14
CA VAL A 163 -11.13 -2.86 -3.04
C VAL A 163 -9.77 -2.51 -3.65
N PHE A 164 -9.77 -2.20 -4.94
CA PHE A 164 -8.57 -1.77 -5.67
C PHE A 164 -8.89 -0.62 -6.62
N THR A 165 -7.89 0.24 -6.82
CA THR A 165 -7.98 1.43 -7.67
C THR A 165 -6.99 1.35 -8.84
N SER A 166 -7.20 2.21 -9.84
CA SER A 166 -6.25 2.38 -10.93
C SER A 166 -5.07 3.24 -10.47
N LEU A 167 -3.86 2.88 -10.90
CA LEU A 167 -2.67 3.71 -10.71
C LEU A 167 -2.44 4.66 -11.90
N MET A 168 -1.69 5.72 -11.66
CA MET A 168 -1.16 6.61 -12.68
C MET A 168 0.36 6.69 -12.51
N TRP A 169 1.09 6.45 -13.59
CA TRP A 169 2.55 6.61 -13.59
C TRP A 169 2.88 8.08 -13.75
N GLU A 170 3.62 8.64 -12.81
CA GLU A 170 4.17 9.98 -12.95
C GLU A 170 5.71 9.92 -12.93
N ARG A 171 6.33 10.67 -13.84
CA ARG A 171 7.77 10.85 -13.81
C ARG A 171 8.11 11.87 -12.73
N TRP A 172 9.04 11.51 -11.85
CA TRP A 172 9.63 12.36 -10.79
C TRP A 172 10.26 13.69 -11.30
N SER A 173 10.27 13.95 -12.61
CA SER A 173 10.62 15.24 -13.21
C SER A 173 9.42 16.17 -13.46
N GLY A 174 8.22 15.80 -13.00
CA GLY A 174 6.99 16.62 -13.00
C GLY A 174 6.46 16.97 -14.39
N ARG A 175 6.88 16.24 -15.43
CA ARG A 175 6.60 16.64 -16.82
C ARG A 175 5.48 15.85 -17.50
N GLU A 176 5.20 14.62 -17.08
CA GLU A 176 4.24 13.75 -17.78
C GLU A 176 3.65 12.70 -16.82
N ALA A 177 2.31 12.54 -16.85
CA ALA A 177 1.57 11.49 -16.16
C ALA A 177 0.85 10.59 -17.17
N TYR A 178 0.89 9.28 -16.97
CA TYR A 178 0.32 8.27 -17.87
C TYR A 178 -0.56 7.28 -17.10
N PRO A 179 -1.76 6.92 -17.60
CA PRO A 179 -2.57 5.88 -16.98
C PRO A 179 -1.81 4.55 -16.92
N ALA A 180 -1.93 3.76 -15.84
CA ALA A 180 -1.15 2.54 -15.62
C ALA A 180 -1.26 1.46 -16.71
N LEU A 181 -2.31 1.50 -17.54
CA LEU A 181 -2.45 0.67 -18.74
C LEU A 181 -1.39 0.96 -19.81
N PHE A 182 -0.70 2.09 -19.71
CA PHE A 182 0.36 2.53 -20.58
C PHE A 182 1.64 2.64 -19.74
N CYS A 183 2.34 1.52 -19.55
CA CYS A 183 3.73 1.58 -19.11
C CYS A 183 4.54 2.05 -20.34
N PRO A 184 5.07 3.28 -20.36
CA PRO A 184 5.98 3.65 -21.43
C PRO A 184 7.19 2.74 -21.30
N THR A 185 7.32 1.74 -22.18
CA THR A 185 8.58 1.03 -22.36
C THR A 185 9.65 2.10 -22.47
N LYS A 186 10.67 2.03 -21.61
CA LYS A 186 11.88 2.86 -21.67
C LYS A 186 12.17 3.15 -23.15
N PRO A 187 12.22 4.41 -23.63
CA PRO A 187 12.80 4.63 -24.94
C PRO A 187 14.18 3.98 -24.88
N ALA A 188 14.45 3.10 -25.85
CA ALA A 188 15.76 2.47 -25.99
C ALA A 188 16.80 3.58 -25.84
N ALA A 189 17.81 3.33 -25.00
CA ALA A 189 18.90 4.27 -24.85
C ALA A 189 19.37 4.68 -26.25
N ASP A 190 19.41 5.99 -26.50
CA ASP A 190 19.99 6.56 -27.71
C ASP A 190 21.44 6.07 -27.78
N GLU A 191 21.68 5.02 -28.57
CA GLU A 191 23.01 4.63 -29.03
C GLU A 191 23.52 5.71 -29.97
N ARG A 192 23.86 6.87 -29.40
CA ARG A 192 24.73 7.86 -30.00
C ARG A 192 25.77 8.25 -28.98
N ASN A 193 26.82 7.43 -28.97
CA ASN A 193 28.21 7.85 -28.91
C ASN A 193 29.02 6.65 -29.38
N ASP A 194 29.45 6.69 -30.64
CA ASP A 194 30.74 6.28 -31.22
C ASP A 194 30.75 6.65 -32.71
#